data_AF-A0A1N6NBR3-F1
#
_entry.id   AF-A0A1N6NBR3-F1
#
_cell.length_a   1.000
_cell.length_b   1.000
_cell.length_c   1.000
_cell.angle_alpha   90.00
_cell.angle_beta   90.00
_cell.angle_gamma   90.00
#
_symmetry.space_group_name_H-M   'P 1'
#
loop_
_entity.id
_entity.type
_entity.pdbx_description
1 polymer ?
#
loop_
_entity_poly.entity_id
_entity_poly.type
_entity_poly.pdbx_seq_one_letter_code
_entity_poly.pdbx_strand_id
1 'polypeptide(L)'
;MSFDVTYEIEGSFRFGAESFYTGPQLLSDDTTLKGYATFGLLVQKIWKHMDVFINAENLTDQRQTRWGNIYTGSITKPNFRDIYAPFDGVVVNAGIRIKYC
;
A
#
# COMPACT_ATOMS: atom_id res chain seq x y z
N MET A 1 13.07 -3.82 -2.07
CA MET A 1 13.65 -3.37 -0.78
C MET A 1 12.52 -2.84 0.07
N SER A 2 12.45 -3.17 1.36
CA SER A 2 11.53 -2.53 2.28
C SER A 2 12.29 -1.91 3.45
N PHE A 3 11.75 -0.84 4.01
CA PHE A 3 12.20 -0.24 5.26
C PHE A 3 10.99 0.08 6.11
N ASP A 4 11.04 -0.37 7.35
CA ASP A 4 9.93 -0.32 8.30
C ASP A 4 10.46 0.20 9.63
N VAL A 5 9.81 1.22 10.17
CA VAL A 5 10.13 1.77 11.49
C VAL A 5 8.87 1.94 12.30
N THR A 6 8.95 1.59 13.58
CA THR A 6 7.88 1.80 14.55
C THR A 6 8.43 2.47 15.78
N TYR A 7 7.73 3.49 16.26
CA TYR A 7 7.99 4.17 17.51
C TYR A 7 6.76 4.06 18.40
N GLU A 8 6.97 3.63 19.65
CA GLU A 8 5.89 3.41 20.61
C GLU A 8 6.12 4.20 21.89
N ILE A 9 5.07 4.87 22.33
CA ILE A 9 4.95 5.47 23.67
C ILE A 9 4.01 4.55 24.44
N GLU A 10 4.58 3.84 25.41
CA GLU A 10 3.88 2.81 26.17
C GLU A 10 2.54 3.32 26.73
N GLY A 11 1.48 2.57 26.47
CA GLY A 11 0.12 2.87 26.93
C GLY A 11 -0.53 4.12 26.33
N SER A 12 0.06 4.75 25.30
CA SER A 12 -0.42 6.04 24.79
C SER A 12 -0.50 6.12 23.28
N PHE A 13 0.59 5.90 22.55
CA PHE A 13 0.63 6.06 21.09
C PHE A 13 1.59 5.08 20.44
N ARG A 14 1.29 4.72 19.18
CA ARG A 14 2.21 4.04 18.29
C ARG A 14 2.21 4.73 16.94
N PHE A 15 3.39 4.93 16.38
CA PHE A 15 3.62 5.50 15.08
C PHE A 15 4.42 4.50 14.24
N GLY A 16 3.95 4.22 13.03
CA GLY A 16 4.65 3.38 12.06
C GLY A 16 4.89 4.19 10.78
N ALA A 17 6.05 3.97 10.17
CA ALA A 17 6.33 4.42 8.81
C ALA A 17 6.98 3.27 8.04
N GLU A 18 6.50 3.07 6.81
CA GLU A 18 6.96 2.01 5.93
C GLU A 18 7.29 2.60 4.55
N SER A 19 8.29 2.03 3.89
CA SER A 19 8.61 2.35 2.50
C SER A 19 9.01 1.10 1.76
N PHE A 20 8.51 0.94 0.55
CA PHE A 20 8.84 -0.18 -0.32
C PHE A 20 9.36 0.36 -1.64
N TYR A 21 10.45 -0.22 -2.12
CA TYR A 21 10.96 0.00 -3.47
C TYR A 21 10.90 -1.29 -4.26
N THR A 22 10.12 -1.25 -5.35
CA THR A 22 10.04 -2.28 -6.38
C THR A 22 10.96 -1.87 -7.51
N GLY A 23 11.94 -2.72 -7.82
CA GLY A 23 12.85 -2.48 -8.94
C GLY A 23 12.15 -2.64 -10.30
N PRO A 24 12.82 -2.26 -11.40
CA PRO A 24 12.34 -2.52 -12.75
C PRO A 24 11.99 -4.00 -12.97
N GLN A 25 10.95 -4.27 -13.75
CA GLN A 25 10.50 -5.63 -14.08
C GLN A 25 10.33 -5.78 -15.59
N LEU A 26 10.78 -6.91 -16.13
CA LEU A 26 10.50 -7.31 -17.51
C LEU A 26 9.17 -8.06 -17.54
N LEU A 27 8.24 -7.61 -18.38
CA LEU A 27 6.92 -8.23 -18.55
C LEU A 27 6.94 -9.30 -19.65
N SER A 28 5.86 -10.09 -19.70
CA SER A 28 5.67 -11.14 -20.71
C SER A 28 5.57 -10.63 -22.16
N ASP A 29 5.36 -9.32 -22.36
CA ASP A 29 5.33 -8.67 -23.68
C ASP A 29 6.67 -7.98 -24.05
N ASP A 30 7.77 -8.39 -23.41
CA ASP A 30 9.13 -7.85 -23.54
C ASP A 30 9.27 -6.37 -23.16
N THR A 31 8.23 -5.75 -22.59
CA THR A 31 8.34 -4.38 -22.09
C THR A 31 8.98 -4.35 -20.70
N THR A 32 9.89 -3.39 -20.46
CA THR A 32 10.51 -3.19 -19.15
C THR A 32 9.84 -2.02 -18.44
N LEU A 33 9.25 -2.29 -17.29
CA LEU A 33 8.66 -1.28 -16.43
C LEU A 33 9.71 -0.60 -15.56
N LYS A 34 9.47 0.68 -15.28
CA LYS A 34 10.29 1.44 -14.35
C LYS A 34 10.01 0.97 -12.92
N GLY A 35 11.06 0.93 -12.11
CA GLY A 35 10.91 0.73 -10.67
C GLY A 35 10.11 1.88 -10.04
N TYR A 36 9.43 1.59 -8.95
CA TYR A 36 8.61 2.55 -8.22
C TYR A 36 8.77 2.37 -6.71
N ALA A 37 8.46 3.43 -5.96
CA ALA A 37 8.45 3.40 -4.51
C ALA A 37 7.05 3.68 -3.97
N THR A 38 6.68 3.00 -2.90
CA THR A 38 5.49 3.29 -2.08
C THR A 38 5.91 3.68 -0.68
N PHE A 39 5.07 4.48 -0.04
CA PHE A 39 5.27 4.94 1.34
C PHE A 39 3.95 4.78 2.10
N GLY A 40 4.04 4.37 3.36
CA GLY A 40 2.90 4.17 4.24
C GLY A 40 3.16 4.71 5.65
N LEU A 41 2.07 5.05 6.33
CA LEU A 41 2.07 5.61 7.68
C LEU A 41 0.95 4.99 8.50
N LEU A 42 1.28 4.62 9.74
CA LEU A 42 0.33 4.15 10.74
C LEU A 42 0.39 5.08 11.95
N VAL A 43 -0.77 5.52 12.44
CA VAL A 43 -0.89 6.19 13.73
C VAL A 43 -1.95 5.49 14.54
N GLN A 44 -1.60 5.08 15.75
CA GLN A 44 -2.52 4.46 16.69
C GLN A 44 -2.48 5.20 18.02
N LYS A 45 -3.65 5.59 18.51
CA LYS A 45 -3.86 6.04 19.88
C LYS A 45 -4.33 4.86 20.73
N ILE A 46 -3.64 4.66 21.84
CA ILE A 46 -3.86 3.52 22.75
C ILE A 46 -4.45 4.07 24.05
N TRP A 47 -5.51 3.41 24.52
CA TRP A 47 -6.05 3.57 25.87
C TRP A 47 -6.19 2.18 26.51
N LYS A 48 -6.50 2.17 27.82
CA LYS A 48 -6.64 0.93 28.60
C LYS A 48 -7.73 -0.01 28.04
N HIS A 49 -8.85 0.55 27.61
CA HIS A 49 -10.04 -0.22 27.20
C HIS A 49 -10.39 -0.05 25.71
N MET A 50 -9.65 0.77 24.97
CA MET A 50 -9.93 1.07 23.58
C MET A 50 -8.66 1.53 22.87
N ASP A 51 -8.51 1.22 21.59
CA ASP A 51 -7.51 1.81 20.70
C ASP A 51 -8.21 2.34 19.46
N VAL A 52 -7.67 3.41 18.88
CA VAL A 52 -8.09 3.93 17.58
C VAL A 52 -6.86 4.02 16.70
N PHE A 53 -6.96 3.58 15.45
CA PHE A 53 -5.87 3.67 14.50
C PHE A 53 -6.33 4.21 13.15
N ILE A 54 -5.39 4.84 12.45
CA ILE A 54 -5.49 5.25 11.05
C ILE A 54 -4.25 4.72 10.35
N ASN A 55 -4.45 4.02 9.23
CA ASN A 55 -3.41 3.55 8.36
C ASN A 55 -3.57 4.18 6.97
N ALA A 56 -2.47 4.67 6.41
CA ALA A 56 -2.42 5.19 5.05
C ALA A 56 -1.32 4.46 4.29
N GLU A 57 -1.68 3.87 3.17
CA GLU A 57 -0.79 3.09 2.30
C GLU A 57 -0.67 3.76 0.93
N ASN A 58 0.43 3.48 0.24
CA ASN A 58 0.69 3.94 -1.11
C ASN A 58 0.53 5.47 -1.27
N LEU A 59 1.08 6.23 -0.32
CA LEU A 59 1.01 7.71 -0.31
C LEU A 59 1.67 8.37 -1.53
N THR A 60 2.46 7.62 -2.31
CA THR A 60 3.03 8.04 -3.60
C THR A 60 2.09 7.84 -4.79
N ASP A 61 0.88 7.33 -4.55
CA ASP A 61 -0.20 7.12 -5.52
C ASP A 61 0.23 6.30 -6.76
N GLN A 62 0.98 5.22 -6.53
CA GLN A 62 1.38 4.29 -7.59
C GLN A 62 0.17 3.45 -8.00
N ARG A 63 -0.15 3.42 -9.29
CA ARG A 63 -1.28 2.67 -9.84
C ARG A 63 -0.89 1.98 -11.13
N GLN A 64 -1.28 0.73 -11.33
CA GLN A 64 -1.02 0.01 -12.57
C GLN A 64 -1.58 0.74 -13.80
N THR A 65 -2.75 1.36 -13.66
CA THR A 65 -3.39 2.16 -14.71
C THR A 65 -2.61 3.41 -15.11
N ARG A 66 -1.67 3.90 -14.28
CA ARG A 66 -0.77 5.02 -14.64
C ARG A 66 0.36 4.59 -15.57
N TRP A 67 0.65 3.30 -15.64
CA TRP A 67 1.78 2.74 -16.41
C TRP A 67 1.31 2.06 -17.70
N GLY A 68 0.01 1.78 -17.84
CA GLY A 68 -0.60 1.32 -19.09
C GLY A 68 -1.95 0.65 -18.88
N ASN A 69 -2.57 0.19 -19.97
CA ASN A 69 -3.80 -0.60 -19.88
C ASN A 69 -3.54 -1.94 -19.18
N ILE A 70 -4.51 -2.35 -18.35
CA ILE A 70 -4.49 -3.62 -17.60
C ILE A 70 -4.92 -4.83 -18.44
N TYR A 71 -5.47 -4.59 -19.63
CA TYR A 71 -5.84 -5.62 -20.59
C TYR A 71 -5.61 -5.14 -22.03
N THR A 72 -5.52 -6.10 -22.93
CA THR A 72 -5.57 -5.91 -24.39
C THR A 72 -6.78 -6.65 -24.96
N GLY A 73 -7.16 -6.37 -26.21
CA GLY A 73 -8.38 -6.93 -26.82
C GLY A 73 -9.65 -6.16 -26.45
N SER A 74 -10.82 -6.80 -26.59
CA SER A 74 -12.13 -6.16 -26.32
C SER A 74 -12.61 -6.40 -24.90
N ILE A 75 -13.52 -5.54 -24.41
CA ILE A 75 -14.14 -5.70 -23.08
C ILE A 75 -14.88 -7.04 -22.96
N THR A 76 -15.43 -7.58 -24.05
CA THR A 76 -16.13 -8.87 -24.08
C THR A 76 -15.19 -10.08 -24.13
N LYS A 77 -13.90 -9.88 -24.44
CA LYS A 77 -12.88 -10.93 -24.48
C LYS A 77 -11.48 -10.32 -24.18
N PRO A 78 -11.24 -9.90 -22.92
CA PRO A 78 -9.99 -9.25 -22.56
C PRO A 78 -8.88 -10.29 -22.40
N ASN A 79 -7.68 -9.94 -22.87
CA ASN A 79 -6.43 -10.61 -22.51
C ASN A 79 -5.74 -9.74 -21.45
N PHE A 80 -5.80 -10.18 -20.19
CA PHE A 80 -5.22 -9.43 -19.08
C PHE A 80 -3.69 -9.43 -19.15
N ARG A 81 -3.10 -8.28 -18.84
CA ARG A 81 -1.66 -8.13 -18.66
C ARG A 81 -1.25 -8.55 -17.26
N ASP A 82 0.03 -8.83 -17.09
CA ASP A 82 0.62 -9.15 -15.79
C ASP A 82 0.33 -8.04 -14.77
N ILE A 83 0.17 -8.44 -13.50
CA ILE A 83 -0.07 -7.52 -12.40
C ILE A 83 1.27 -7.20 -11.77
N TYR A 84 1.65 -5.92 -11.79
CA TYR A 84 3.01 -5.48 -11.42
C TYR A 84 3.05 -4.24 -10.55
N ALA A 85 1.92 -3.54 -10.39
CA ALA A 85 1.79 -2.36 -9.54
C ALA A 85 0.44 -2.41 -8.80
N PRO A 86 0.26 -1.66 -7.70
CA PRO A 86 -1.02 -1.59 -7.01
C PRO A 86 -2.15 -1.19 -7.97
N PHE A 87 -3.35 -1.77 -7.79
CA PHE A 87 -4.52 -1.35 -8.55
C PHE A 87 -5.06 -0.02 -8.01
N ASP A 88 -5.21 0.04 -6.69
CA ASP A 88 -5.66 1.21 -5.99
C ASP A 88 -4.51 2.19 -5.74
N GLY A 89 -4.87 3.47 -5.69
CA GLY A 89 -3.96 4.56 -5.37
C GLY A 89 -3.65 4.64 -3.88
N VAL A 90 -3.65 5.87 -3.36
CA VAL A 90 -3.64 6.09 -1.91
C VAL A 90 -4.83 5.38 -1.28
N VAL A 91 -4.57 4.53 -0.29
CA VAL A 91 -5.61 3.85 0.50
C VAL A 91 -5.49 4.32 1.95
N VAL A 92 -6.59 4.81 2.51
CA VAL A 92 -6.66 5.21 3.92
C VAL A 92 -7.75 4.39 4.59
N ASN A 93 -7.38 3.70 5.67
CA ASN A 93 -8.31 2.98 6.52
C ASN A 93 -8.17 3.41 7.98
N ALA A 94 -9.24 3.24 8.74
CA ALA A 94 -9.26 3.56 10.16
C ALA A 94 -10.10 2.52 10.89
N GLY A 95 -9.80 2.31 12.16
CA GLY A 95 -10.50 1.33 12.97
C GLY A 95 -10.43 1.62 14.46
N ILE A 96 -11.38 1.02 15.19
CA ILE A 96 -11.47 1.06 16.64
C ILE A 96 -11.35 -0.37 17.14
N ARG A 97 -10.52 -0.57 18.16
CA ARG A 97 -10.36 -1.85 18.87
C ARG A 97 -10.81 -1.68 20.30
N ILE A 98 -11.84 -2.40 20.73
CA ILE A 98 -12.30 -2.37 22.12
C ILE A 98 -11.66 -3.55 22.88
N LYS A 99 -11.11 -3.28 24.06
CA LYS A 99 -10.46 -4.26 24.93
C LYS A 99 -11.36 -4.54 26.11
N TYR A 100 -11.93 -5.74 26.15
CA TYR A 100 -12.67 -6.25 27.30
C TYR A 100 -11.71 -7.07 28.18
N CYS A 101 -11.90 -6.99 29.50
CA CYS A 101 -11.18 -7.79 30.49
C CYS A 101 -11.77 -9.20 30.61
#